data_AF-A0A3N5BAG5-F1
#
_entry.id   AF-A0A3N5BAG5-F1
#
_cell.length_a   1.000
_cell.length_b   1.000
_cell.length_c   1.000
_cell.angle_alpha   90.00
_cell.angle_beta   90.00
_cell.angle_gamma   90.00
#
_symmetry.space_group_name_H-M   'P 1'
#
loop_
_entity.id
_entity.type
_entity.pdbx_description
1 polymer ?
#
loop_
_entity_poly.entity_id
_entity_poly.type
_entity_poly.pdbx_seq_one_letter_code
_entity_poly.pdbx_strand_id
1 'polypeptide(L)'
;MVSVEKQTIEEPTVEPKTTEVSTQEVATQEVSTNEITTEQPTTEEITVKEVEVVDRSNHSANHNDNHRNDTRTTERSPSNETPRERTTEPKQTNLVSDKGISKQNPKKVVKTNATYYTASCNGCSGFTATGQDVRGSTYVNGKRVIAVDPNVIPLGSTVRVTTGNGEQFEAIAGDTGGAIKGNKIDILVGDKSTARSLGRTSATVEVLK
;
A
#
# COMPACT_ATOMS: atom_id res chain seq x y z
N MET A 1 -44.52 -48.77 56.10
CA MET A 1 -43.31 -48.03 56.51
C MET A 1 -42.18 -48.51 55.63
N VAL A 2 -41.79 -47.71 54.64
CA VAL A 2 -40.65 -47.98 53.75
C VAL A 2 -39.63 -46.90 54.04
N SER A 3 -38.43 -47.26 54.44
CA SER A 3 -37.33 -46.30 54.62
C SER A 3 -35.99 -46.96 54.29
N VAL A 4 -35.68 -46.84 52.99
CA VAL A 4 -34.39 -46.53 52.35
C VAL A 4 -33.10 -46.87 53.13
N GLU A 5 -32.40 -47.89 52.62
CA GLU A 5 -30.95 -48.01 52.77
C GLU A 5 -30.25 -47.03 51.81
N LYS A 6 -29.38 -46.17 52.35
CA LYS A 6 -28.52 -45.28 51.57
C LYS A 6 -27.45 -46.11 50.87
N GLN A 7 -27.44 -46.12 49.54
CA GLN A 7 -26.26 -46.50 48.76
C GLN A 7 -25.27 -45.34 48.74
N THR A 8 -24.10 -45.57 49.32
CA THR A 8 -22.91 -44.72 49.17
C THR A 8 -22.33 -44.96 47.77
N ILE A 9 -22.21 -43.91 46.98
CA ILE A 9 -21.58 -43.94 45.66
C ILE A 9 -20.12 -43.53 45.88
N GLU A 10 -19.18 -44.44 45.66
CA GLU A 10 -17.74 -44.12 45.66
C GLU A 10 -17.38 -43.47 44.32
N GLU A 11 -16.83 -42.26 44.36
CA GLU A 11 -16.29 -41.58 43.18
C GLU A 11 -14.98 -42.25 42.73
N PRO A 12 -14.79 -42.53 41.43
CA PRO A 12 -13.52 -43.04 40.94
C PRO A 12 -12.47 -41.92 40.93
N THR A 13 -11.44 -42.06 41.77
CA THR A 13 -10.22 -41.25 41.72
C THR A 13 -9.46 -41.54 40.43
N VAL A 14 -9.42 -40.55 39.52
CA VAL A 14 -8.59 -40.58 38.32
C VAL A 14 -7.24 -40.00 38.65
N GLU A 15 -6.21 -40.85 38.76
CA GLU A 15 -4.83 -40.41 38.89
C GLU A 15 -4.34 -39.79 37.56
N PRO A 16 -3.70 -38.61 37.58
CA PRO A 16 -3.14 -38.03 36.36
C PRO A 16 -1.89 -38.81 35.93
N LYS A 17 -1.95 -39.36 34.72
CA LYS A 17 -0.85 -40.05 34.06
C LYS A 17 0.24 -39.03 33.69
N THR A 18 1.31 -38.99 34.46
CA THR A 18 2.48 -38.14 34.20
C THR A 18 3.12 -38.56 32.88
N THR A 19 3.11 -37.65 31.90
CA THR A 19 3.78 -37.86 30.62
C THR A 19 5.16 -37.23 30.73
N GLU A 20 6.21 -38.04 30.62
CA GLU A 20 7.59 -37.57 30.62
C GLU A 20 7.84 -36.74 29.35
N VAL A 21 8.14 -35.44 29.54
CA VAL A 21 8.56 -34.57 28.45
C VAL A 21 10.05 -34.80 28.23
N SER A 22 10.39 -35.45 27.11
CA SER A 22 11.77 -35.59 26.63
C SER A 22 12.27 -34.23 26.16
N THR A 23 13.08 -33.57 27.00
CA THR A 23 13.84 -32.38 26.64
C THR A 23 15.01 -32.78 25.74
N GLN A 24 14.98 -32.35 24.49
CA GLN A 24 16.13 -32.44 23.60
C GLN A 24 17.02 -31.22 23.85
N GLU A 25 18.29 -31.47 24.17
CA GLU A 25 19.31 -30.44 24.32
C GLU A 25 19.57 -29.76 22.96
N VAL A 26 19.36 -28.44 22.90
CA VAL A 26 19.71 -27.64 21.73
C VAL A 26 21.19 -27.30 21.84
N ALA A 27 22.01 -27.99 21.04
CA ALA A 27 23.42 -27.65 20.87
C ALA A 27 23.55 -26.24 20.27
N THR A 28 24.12 -25.31 21.05
CA THR A 28 24.51 -23.99 20.57
C THR A 28 25.71 -24.13 19.66
N GLN A 29 25.54 -23.78 18.38
CA GLN A 29 26.66 -23.64 17.44
C GLN A 29 27.34 -22.29 17.70
N GLU A 30 28.65 -22.33 17.93
CA GLU A 30 29.45 -21.13 18.11
C GLU A 30 29.52 -20.33 16.80
N VAL A 31 29.16 -19.06 16.86
CA VAL A 31 29.28 -18.13 15.73
C VAL A 31 30.72 -17.66 15.69
N SER A 32 31.47 -18.15 14.69
CA SER A 32 32.80 -17.64 14.35
C SER A 32 32.67 -16.19 13.87
N THR A 33 33.13 -15.24 14.69
CA THR A 33 33.27 -13.84 14.30
C THR A 33 34.50 -13.69 13.40
N ASN A 34 34.28 -13.43 12.11
CA ASN A 34 35.36 -13.00 11.22
C ASN A 34 35.75 -11.56 11.59
N GLU A 35 37.03 -11.35 11.89
CA GLU A 35 37.59 -10.03 12.13
C GLU A 35 37.45 -9.16 10.88
N ILE A 36 36.80 -8.00 11.04
CA ILE A 36 36.75 -6.97 10.00
C ILE A 36 38.04 -6.16 10.12
N THR A 37 39.02 -6.49 9.30
CA THR A 37 40.20 -5.65 9.08
C THR A 37 39.76 -4.33 8.44
N THR A 38 39.80 -3.25 9.21
CA THR A 38 39.70 -1.88 8.72
C THR A 38 40.96 -1.53 7.93
N GLU A 39 40.89 -1.62 6.60
CA GLU A 39 41.85 -0.95 5.73
C GLU A 39 41.48 0.53 5.61
N GLN A 40 42.46 1.39 5.93
CA GLN A 40 42.36 2.84 5.77
C GLN A 40 42.20 3.19 4.28
N PRO A 41 41.34 4.16 3.89
CA PRO A 41 41.35 4.66 2.53
C PRO A 41 42.62 5.48 2.30
N THR A 42 43.51 4.98 1.45
CA THR A 42 44.60 5.76 0.85
C THR A 42 44.02 6.76 -0.13
N THR A 43 44.29 8.04 0.10
CA THR A 43 43.91 9.16 -0.75
C THR A 43 44.70 9.10 -2.06
N GLU A 44 44.05 8.79 -3.17
CA GLU A 44 44.63 9.04 -4.51
C GLU A 44 44.30 10.47 -4.96
N GLU A 45 45.35 11.16 -5.37
CA GLU A 45 45.40 12.57 -5.76
C GLU A 45 44.70 12.78 -7.11
N ILE A 46 43.54 13.45 -7.10
CA ILE A 46 42.85 13.85 -8.33
C ILE A 46 43.59 15.05 -8.93
N THR A 47 44.36 14.81 -9.98
CA THR A 47 45.01 15.84 -10.78
C THR A 47 43.97 16.60 -11.60
N VAL A 48 43.71 17.85 -11.21
CA VAL A 48 42.87 18.79 -11.97
C VAL A 48 43.59 19.22 -13.25
N LYS A 49 43.05 18.84 -14.41
CA LYS A 49 43.42 19.47 -15.68
C LYS A 49 42.48 20.65 -15.93
N GLU A 50 43.10 21.83 -15.97
CA GLU A 50 42.52 23.11 -16.32
C GLU A 50 41.85 23.05 -17.71
N VAL A 51 40.58 23.45 -17.78
CA VAL A 51 39.86 23.64 -19.05
C VAL A 51 39.53 25.12 -19.18
N GLU A 52 40.11 25.71 -20.23
CA GLU A 52 40.01 27.11 -20.61
C GLU A 52 38.56 27.62 -20.72
N VAL A 53 38.35 28.80 -20.13
CA VAL A 53 37.09 29.55 -20.17
C VAL A 53 37.01 30.29 -21.52
N VAL A 54 36.01 29.97 -22.34
CA VAL A 54 35.64 30.81 -23.50
C VAL A 54 34.25 31.41 -23.24
N ASP A 55 34.29 32.66 -22.80
CA ASP A 55 33.17 33.60 -22.70
C ASP A 55 32.64 33.98 -24.09
N ARG A 56 31.33 33.80 -24.34
CA ARG A 56 30.55 34.56 -25.33
C ARG A 56 29.08 34.66 -24.92
N SER A 57 28.76 35.74 -24.19
CA SER A 57 27.74 36.75 -24.50
C SER A 57 26.32 36.36 -24.97
N ASN A 58 25.34 36.69 -24.13
CA ASN A 58 24.04 37.33 -24.41
C ASN A 58 23.14 36.84 -25.57
N HIS A 59 21.99 36.27 -25.21
CA HIS A 59 20.71 36.80 -25.73
C HIS A 59 19.59 36.70 -24.69
N SER A 60 19.25 37.86 -24.13
CA SER A 60 18.00 38.13 -23.43
C SER A 60 16.93 38.43 -24.48
N ALA A 61 15.82 37.70 -24.45
CA ALA A 61 14.57 38.14 -25.05
C ALA A 61 13.39 37.60 -24.24
N ASN A 62 12.96 38.46 -23.32
CA ASN A 62 11.62 38.59 -22.78
C ASN A 62 10.54 38.40 -23.86
N HIS A 63 9.55 37.54 -23.63
CA HIS A 63 8.19 37.85 -24.08
C HIS A 63 7.13 37.18 -23.20
N ASN A 64 6.58 37.98 -22.31
CA ASN A 64 5.20 37.85 -21.85
C ASN A 64 4.33 38.51 -22.93
N ASP A 65 3.29 37.83 -23.44
CA ASP A 65 2.01 38.49 -23.74
C ASP A 65 0.87 37.54 -24.05
N ASN A 66 -0.29 38.02 -23.64
CA ASN A 66 -1.59 37.42 -23.54
C ASN A 66 -2.38 37.60 -24.85
N HIS A 67 -3.31 36.68 -25.11
CA HIS A 67 -4.63 36.93 -25.73
C HIS A 67 -4.73 37.23 -27.25
N ARG A 68 -5.45 36.37 -27.99
CA ARG A 68 -6.79 36.65 -28.58
C ARG A 68 -7.26 35.59 -29.58
N ASN A 69 -8.58 35.48 -29.62
CA ASN A 69 -9.44 34.60 -30.41
C ASN A 69 -9.54 35.05 -31.88
N ASP A 70 -9.70 34.11 -32.83
CA ASP A 70 -10.68 34.14 -33.97
C ASP A 70 -10.48 32.85 -34.82
N THR A 71 -11.40 31.89 -34.88
CA THR A 71 -12.62 31.79 -35.73
C THR A 71 -12.38 31.30 -37.19
N ARG A 72 -12.83 30.04 -37.43
CA ARG A 72 -13.55 29.51 -38.62
C ARG A 72 -12.75 29.42 -39.95
N THR A 73 -12.76 28.32 -40.71
CA THR A 73 -13.95 27.75 -41.39
C THR A 73 -13.55 26.46 -42.15
N THR A 74 -14.22 25.35 -41.80
CA THR A 74 -14.89 24.35 -42.67
C THR A 74 -14.11 23.55 -43.73
N GLU A 75 -14.12 22.22 -43.57
CA GLU A 75 -14.58 21.29 -44.62
C GLU A 75 -15.48 20.20 -44.02
N ARG A 76 -16.56 19.88 -44.75
CA ARG A 76 -17.71 19.05 -44.36
C ARG A 76 -17.84 17.92 -45.38
N SER A 77 -18.06 16.68 -44.93
CA SER A 77 -18.95 15.74 -45.62
C SER A 77 -19.33 14.52 -44.75
N PRO A 78 -20.50 13.89 -45.01
CA PRO A 78 -21.40 13.37 -43.98
C PRO A 78 -21.71 11.86 -44.12
N SER A 79 -22.74 11.40 -43.39
CA SER A 79 -23.49 10.11 -43.44
C SER A 79 -23.01 9.03 -42.46
N ASN A 80 -23.85 8.33 -41.67
CA ASN A 80 -25.30 8.22 -41.54
C ASN A 80 -25.65 7.70 -40.12
N GLU A 81 -26.71 8.23 -39.52
CA GLU A 81 -27.39 7.62 -38.38
C GLU A 81 -28.40 6.56 -38.85
N THR A 82 -28.52 5.45 -38.12
CA THR A 82 -29.77 4.68 -38.04
C THR A 82 -29.88 4.03 -36.65
N PRO A 83 -30.90 4.41 -35.86
CA PRO A 83 -31.21 3.82 -34.56
C PRO A 83 -31.79 2.39 -34.67
N ARG A 84 -31.35 1.47 -33.81
CA ARG A 84 -32.04 0.19 -33.58
C ARG A 84 -32.26 -0.07 -32.09
N GLU A 85 -33.53 0.03 -31.72
CA GLU A 85 -34.32 -0.79 -30.79
C GLU A 85 -33.60 -1.68 -29.75
N ARG A 86 -33.80 -1.27 -28.49
CA ARG A 86 -34.48 -2.01 -27.42
C ARG A 86 -34.75 -3.50 -27.67
N THR A 87 -34.00 -4.36 -26.99
CA THR A 87 -34.47 -5.68 -26.55
C THR A 87 -34.34 -5.79 -25.04
N THR A 88 -35.49 -5.80 -24.39
CA THR A 88 -35.69 -6.25 -23.02
C THR A 88 -35.64 -7.78 -22.97
N GLU A 89 -34.77 -8.35 -22.14
CA GLU A 89 -34.98 -9.70 -21.61
C GLU A 89 -34.88 -9.69 -20.08
N PRO A 90 -35.86 -10.26 -19.37
CA PRO A 90 -35.94 -10.25 -17.91
C PRO A 90 -35.16 -11.43 -17.34
N LYS A 91 -34.21 -11.18 -16.43
CA LYS A 91 -33.67 -12.26 -15.57
C LYS A 91 -34.06 -12.02 -14.12
N GLN A 92 -35.24 -12.55 -13.83
CA GLN A 92 -35.68 -13.23 -12.61
C GLN A 92 -35.07 -12.79 -11.28
N THR A 93 -35.98 -12.24 -10.49
CA THR A 93 -35.99 -12.19 -9.03
C THR A 93 -35.75 -13.59 -8.46
N ASN A 94 -34.85 -13.72 -7.49
CA ASN A 94 -34.98 -14.74 -6.45
C ASN A 94 -34.65 -14.06 -5.11
N LEU A 95 -35.71 -13.53 -4.49
CA LEU A 95 -35.74 -13.19 -3.07
C LEU A 95 -35.90 -14.50 -2.31
N VAL A 96 -34.78 -15.09 -1.87
CA VAL A 96 -34.81 -16.09 -0.79
C VAL A 96 -34.57 -15.35 0.52
N SER A 97 -35.64 -15.31 1.30
CA SER A 97 -35.65 -14.90 2.70
C SER A 97 -34.99 -16.01 3.51
N ASP A 98 -33.84 -15.73 4.12
CA ASP A 98 -33.36 -16.52 5.26
C ASP A 98 -32.76 -15.59 6.33
N LYS A 99 -32.95 -16.03 7.56
CA LYS A 99 -32.89 -15.33 8.83
C LYS A 99 -31.51 -14.73 9.15
N GLY A 100 -31.55 -13.50 9.70
CA GLY A 100 -30.70 -13.07 10.81
C GLY A 100 -29.18 -13.18 10.62
N ILE A 101 -28.61 -12.45 9.67
CA ILE A 101 -27.17 -12.18 9.63
C ILE A 101 -26.98 -10.67 9.76
N SER A 102 -26.24 -10.25 10.80
CA SER A 102 -25.78 -8.87 10.97
C SER A 102 -25.28 -8.35 9.62
N LYS A 103 -25.91 -7.30 9.08
CA LYS A 103 -25.51 -6.64 7.82
C LYS A 103 -24.10 -6.08 7.98
N GLN A 104 -23.09 -6.91 7.77
CA GLN A 104 -21.76 -6.44 7.44
C GLN A 104 -21.90 -5.86 6.04
N ASN A 105 -21.81 -4.54 5.92
CA ASN A 105 -21.74 -3.90 4.61
C ASN A 105 -20.63 -4.60 3.81
N PRO A 106 -20.86 -4.95 2.54
CA PRO A 106 -19.84 -5.61 1.75
C PRO A 106 -18.58 -4.74 1.74
N LYS A 107 -17.46 -5.29 2.22
CA LYS A 107 -16.18 -4.57 2.25
C LYS A 107 -15.80 -4.20 0.82
N LYS A 108 -15.49 -2.92 0.60
CA LYS A 108 -15.11 -2.41 -0.73
C LYS A 108 -13.73 -2.95 -1.10
N VAL A 109 -13.66 -3.71 -2.20
CA VAL A 109 -12.42 -4.22 -2.77
C VAL A 109 -12.11 -3.48 -4.07
N VAL A 110 -10.89 -2.95 -4.19
CA VAL A 110 -10.44 -2.15 -5.33
C VAL A 110 -9.16 -2.76 -5.90
N LYS A 111 -9.14 -3.06 -7.20
CA LYS A 111 -7.89 -3.40 -7.92
C LYS A 111 -7.19 -2.11 -8.32
N THR A 112 -5.90 -2.01 -8.04
CA THR A 112 -5.10 -0.78 -8.16
C THR A 112 -3.75 -1.06 -8.79
N ASN A 113 -3.11 -0.01 -9.30
CA ASN A 113 -1.67 0.01 -9.55
C ASN A 113 -0.97 0.66 -8.35
N ALA A 114 0.07 0.01 -7.84
CA ALA A 114 0.87 0.49 -6.73
C ALA A 114 2.24 0.99 -7.21
N THR A 115 2.65 2.11 -6.63
CA THR A 115 4.03 2.61 -6.66
C THR A 115 4.58 2.70 -5.24
N TYR A 116 5.82 3.15 -5.10
CA TYR A 116 6.45 3.35 -3.80
C TYR A 116 7.10 4.73 -3.73
N TYR A 117 6.97 5.39 -2.58
CA TYR A 117 7.56 6.70 -2.32
C TYR A 117 8.26 6.73 -0.96
N THR A 118 9.02 7.78 -0.73
CA THR A 118 9.75 8.03 0.53
C THR A 118 9.32 9.37 1.09
N ALA A 119 9.38 9.54 2.41
CA ALA A 119 9.08 10.83 3.05
C ALA A 119 9.95 12.00 2.52
N SER A 120 11.17 11.71 2.06
CA SER A 120 12.15 12.69 1.55
C SER A 120 12.20 12.76 0.00
N CYS A 121 11.06 12.62 -0.67
CA CYS A 121 10.98 12.87 -2.11
C CYS A 121 11.12 14.37 -2.44
N ASN A 122 11.44 14.70 -3.70
CA ASN A 122 11.57 16.09 -4.13
C ASN A 122 10.23 16.82 -3.96
N GLY A 123 10.22 17.92 -3.21
CA GLY A 123 9.01 18.67 -2.87
C GLY A 123 8.17 18.07 -1.73
N CYS A 124 8.64 17.02 -1.06
CA CYS A 124 7.93 16.38 0.05
C CYS A 124 8.32 17.01 1.39
N SER A 125 7.33 17.37 2.20
CA SER A 125 7.53 17.94 3.54
C SER A 125 7.83 16.88 4.60
N GLY A 126 7.54 15.61 4.30
CA GLY A 126 7.54 14.51 5.27
C GLY A 126 6.28 14.41 6.13
N PHE A 127 5.28 15.26 5.88
CA PHE A 127 3.96 15.17 6.49
C PHE A 127 2.93 14.66 5.50
N THR A 128 2.09 13.72 5.93
CA THR A 128 0.98 13.19 5.13
C THR A 128 -0.16 14.22 5.01
N ALA A 129 -1.06 14.03 4.05
CA ALA A 129 -2.28 14.83 3.89
C ALA A 129 -3.18 14.83 5.14
N THR A 130 -3.10 13.80 5.97
CA THR A 130 -3.84 13.72 7.25
C THR A 130 -3.00 14.17 8.45
N GLY A 131 -1.79 14.70 8.23
CA GLY A 131 -0.98 15.42 9.22
C GLY A 131 -0.01 14.57 10.03
N GLN A 132 0.28 13.33 9.63
CA GLN A 132 1.27 12.51 10.34
C GLN A 132 2.69 12.80 9.85
N ASP A 133 3.63 12.91 10.79
CA ASP A 133 5.06 12.94 10.50
C ASP A 133 5.57 11.53 10.20
N VAL A 134 6.07 11.33 8.99
CA VAL A 134 6.57 10.04 8.51
C VAL A 134 8.06 10.05 8.17
N ARG A 135 8.80 11.06 8.63
CA ARG A 135 10.25 11.17 8.36
C ARG A 135 11.09 10.12 9.07
N GLY A 136 10.62 9.66 10.23
CA GLY A 136 11.30 8.64 11.05
C GLY A 136 10.65 7.25 11.01
N SER A 137 9.47 7.11 10.42
CA SER A 137 8.71 5.85 10.43
C SER A 137 7.80 5.77 9.21
N THR A 138 7.76 4.59 8.59
CA THR A 138 6.78 4.27 7.53
C THR A 138 5.43 3.78 8.08
N TYR A 139 5.33 3.70 9.42
CA TYR A 139 4.17 3.19 10.14
C TYR A 139 3.54 4.25 11.05
N VAL A 140 2.21 4.23 11.10
CA VAL A 140 1.37 4.98 12.04
C VAL A 140 0.42 3.97 12.71
N ASN A 141 0.37 3.95 14.04
CA ASN A 141 -0.47 3.02 14.81
C ASN A 141 -0.31 1.54 14.39
N GLY A 142 0.94 1.13 14.14
CA GLY A 142 1.30 -0.23 13.72
C GLY A 142 0.95 -0.59 12.27
N LYS A 143 0.47 0.36 11.47
CA LYS A 143 0.07 0.15 10.07
C LYS A 143 0.92 0.98 9.12
N ARG A 144 1.21 0.45 7.94
CA ARG A 144 1.95 1.22 6.91
C ARG A 144 1.13 2.43 6.46
N VAL A 145 1.79 3.46 5.96
CA VAL A 145 1.11 4.61 5.35
C VAL A 145 1.06 4.44 3.83
N ILE A 146 -0.10 4.71 3.23
CA ILE A 146 -0.26 4.78 1.77
C ILE A 146 -0.89 6.11 1.35
N ALA A 147 -0.50 6.59 0.17
CA ALA A 147 -1.18 7.67 -0.54
C ALA A 147 -2.26 7.10 -1.47
N VAL A 148 -3.42 7.75 -1.53
CA VAL A 148 -4.59 7.30 -2.30
C VAL A 148 -5.30 8.45 -3.02
N ASP A 149 -6.24 8.11 -3.91
CA ASP A 149 -7.30 9.03 -4.34
C ASP A 149 -8.48 8.96 -3.35
N PRO A 150 -8.82 10.05 -2.63
CA PRO A 150 -9.92 10.08 -1.66
C PRO A 150 -11.29 9.72 -2.23
N ASN A 151 -11.51 9.91 -3.54
CA ASN A 151 -12.77 9.54 -4.19
C ASN A 151 -12.92 8.02 -4.37
N VAL A 152 -11.80 7.28 -4.33
CA VAL A 152 -11.77 5.82 -4.48
C VAL A 152 -11.59 5.14 -3.13
N ILE A 153 -10.64 5.59 -2.32
CA ILE A 153 -10.41 5.10 -0.96
C ILE A 153 -10.40 6.32 -0.04
N PRO A 154 -11.37 6.48 0.88
CA PRO A 154 -11.42 7.63 1.78
C PRO A 154 -10.14 7.76 2.63
N LEU A 155 -9.71 9.00 2.87
CA LEU A 155 -8.62 9.26 3.80
C LEU A 155 -8.99 8.82 5.22
N GLY A 156 -8.01 8.32 5.96
CA GLY A 156 -8.18 7.77 7.30
C GLY A 156 -8.66 6.32 7.32
N SER A 157 -9.09 5.75 6.19
CA SER A 157 -9.49 4.35 6.14
C SER A 157 -8.34 3.42 6.53
N THR A 158 -8.70 2.37 7.28
CA THR A 158 -7.82 1.23 7.46
C THR A 158 -8.07 0.25 6.32
N VAL A 159 -7.02 -0.18 5.64
CA VAL A 159 -7.10 -1.07 4.50
C VAL A 159 -6.17 -2.26 4.64
N ARG A 160 -6.52 -3.39 4.03
CA ARG A 160 -5.60 -4.48 3.73
C ARG A 160 -5.13 -4.35 2.30
N VAL A 161 -3.82 -4.29 2.10
CA VAL A 161 -3.19 -4.26 0.78
C VAL A 161 -2.61 -5.63 0.48
N THR A 162 -2.89 -6.17 -0.70
CA THR A 162 -2.22 -7.33 -1.27
C THR A 162 -1.50 -6.89 -2.54
N THR A 163 -0.18 -6.88 -2.53
CA THR A 163 0.65 -6.52 -3.70
C THR A 163 0.72 -7.65 -4.72
N GLY A 164 1.19 -7.36 -5.94
CA GLY A 164 1.25 -8.31 -7.04
C GLY A 164 2.23 -9.48 -6.81
N ASN A 165 3.18 -9.33 -5.89
CA ASN A 165 4.06 -10.42 -5.43
C ASN A 165 3.46 -11.23 -4.26
N GLY A 166 2.23 -10.91 -3.83
CA GLY A 166 1.51 -11.62 -2.78
C GLY A 166 1.76 -11.14 -1.35
N GLU A 167 2.62 -10.13 -1.12
CA GLU A 167 2.79 -9.53 0.21
C GLU A 167 1.47 -8.91 0.68
N GLN A 168 1.12 -9.15 1.93
CA GLN A 168 -0.08 -8.60 2.56
C GLN A 168 0.28 -7.82 3.82
N PHE A 169 -0.33 -6.65 3.97
CA PHE A 169 -0.17 -5.82 5.16
C PHE A 169 -1.38 -4.90 5.38
N GLU A 170 -1.56 -4.47 6.63
CA GLU A 170 -2.49 -3.40 6.95
C GLU A 170 -1.84 -2.03 6.74
N ALA A 171 -2.63 -1.10 6.20
CA ALA A 171 -2.23 0.26 5.95
C ALA A 171 -3.31 1.27 6.34
N ILE A 172 -2.87 2.50 6.59
CA ILE A 172 -3.72 3.68 6.72
C ILE A 172 -3.64 4.46 5.41
N ALA A 173 -4.80 4.78 4.84
CA ALA A 173 -4.93 5.76 3.76
C ALA A 173 -4.69 7.18 4.31
N GLY A 174 -3.43 7.48 4.62
CA GLY A 174 -3.03 8.67 5.36
C GLY A 174 -2.64 9.85 4.47
N ASP A 175 -2.34 9.59 3.20
CA ASP A 175 -1.72 10.60 2.32
C ASP A 175 -2.42 10.71 0.95
N THR A 176 -2.04 11.73 0.19
CA THR A 176 -2.46 11.94 -1.20
C THR A 176 -1.27 12.38 -2.05
N GLY A 177 -1.42 12.32 -3.37
CA GLY A 177 -0.43 12.87 -4.28
C GLY A 177 -1.07 13.39 -5.56
N GLY A 178 -0.44 14.36 -6.21
CA GLY A 178 -0.93 14.91 -7.48
C GLY A 178 -1.13 13.84 -8.56
N ALA A 179 -0.21 12.87 -8.62
CA ALA A 179 -0.25 11.76 -9.58
C ALA A 179 -1.04 10.53 -9.10
N ILE A 180 -1.51 10.52 -7.84
CA ILE A 180 -2.26 9.42 -7.23
C ILE A 180 -3.75 9.69 -7.40
N LYS A 181 -4.27 9.28 -8.56
CA LYS A 181 -5.66 9.51 -9.01
C LYS A 181 -6.27 8.20 -9.51
N GLY A 182 -7.57 8.03 -9.28
CA GLY A 182 -8.32 6.83 -9.59
C GLY A 182 -7.80 5.61 -8.83
N ASN A 183 -7.72 4.47 -9.53
CA ASN A 183 -7.30 3.19 -8.97
C ASN A 183 -5.77 3.09 -8.87
N LYS A 184 -5.14 4.03 -8.17
CA LYS A 184 -3.70 4.05 -7.91
C LYS A 184 -3.43 4.27 -6.42
N ILE A 185 -2.42 3.59 -5.89
CA ILE A 185 -1.88 3.83 -4.56
C ILE A 185 -0.37 4.07 -4.62
N ASP A 186 0.17 4.76 -3.62
CA ASP A 186 1.61 4.89 -3.41
C ASP A 186 1.96 4.40 -1.99
N ILE A 187 2.86 3.43 -1.87
CA ILE A 187 3.19 2.81 -0.58
C ILE A 187 4.44 3.48 -0.02
N LEU A 188 4.35 3.97 1.21
CA LEU A 188 5.49 4.59 1.88
C LEU A 188 6.54 3.54 2.25
N VAL A 189 7.77 3.76 1.81
CA VAL A 189 8.95 2.95 2.16
C VAL A 189 10.06 3.82 2.73
N GLY A 190 11.01 3.18 3.42
CA GLY A 190 12.03 3.88 4.21
C GLY A 190 13.05 4.62 3.35
N ASP A 191 13.35 4.12 2.15
CA ASP A 191 14.42 4.65 1.32
C ASP A 191 14.16 4.54 -0.19
N LYS A 192 14.92 5.34 -0.96
CA LYS A 192 14.75 5.47 -2.41
C LYS A 192 15.24 4.24 -3.18
N SER A 193 16.14 3.45 -2.61
CA SER A 193 16.62 2.22 -3.24
C SER A 193 15.53 1.17 -3.25
N THR A 194 14.88 0.96 -2.10
CA THR A 194 13.70 0.09 -1.94
C THR A 194 12.56 0.52 -2.85
N ALA A 195 12.26 1.81 -2.94
CA ALA A 195 11.20 2.30 -3.83
C ALA A 195 11.48 1.94 -5.31
N ARG A 196 12.75 2.07 -5.74
CA ARG A 196 13.16 1.75 -7.12
C ARG A 196 13.16 0.27 -7.41
N SER A 197 13.63 -0.55 -6.46
CA SER A 197 13.70 -2.01 -6.65
C SER A 197 12.32 -2.64 -6.72
N LEU A 198 11.37 -2.18 -5.90
CA LEU A 198 9.98 -2.65 -5.93
C LEU A 198 9.21 -2.14 -7.15
N GLY A 199 9.55 -0.94 -7.63
CA GLY A 199 9.03 -0.42 -8.89
C GLY A 199 7.51 -0.25 -8.92
N ARG A 200 6.88 -0.66 -10.03
CA ARG A 200 5.42 -0.62 -10.19
C ARG A 200 4.87 -2.03 -10.12
N THR A 201 3.79 -2.22 -9.37
CA THR A 201 3.14 -3.53 -9.25
C THR A 201 1.62 -3.38 -9.24
N SER A 202 0.90 -4.45 -9.51
CA SER A 202 -0.54 -4.50 -9.24
C SER A 202 -0.77 -4.60 -7.73
N ALA A 203 -1.92 -4.16 -7.24
CA ALA A 203 -2.32 -4.39 -5.87
C ALA A 203 -3.84 -4.49 -5.75
N THR A 204 -4.31 -5.27 -4.79
CA THR A 204 -5.71 -5.28 -4.36
C THR A 204 -5.82 -4.63 -3.00
N VAL A 205 -6.77 -3.70 -2.85
CA VAL A 205 -7.01 -2.97 -1.61
C VAL A 205 -8.41 -3.30 -1.12
N GLU A 206 -8.50 -3.83 0.10
CA GLU A 206 -9.76 -4.06 0.80
C GLU A 206 -9.93 -3.03 1.91
N VAL A 207 -11.01 -2.26 1.87
CA VAL A 207 -11.35 -1.28 2.91
C VAL A 207 -11.96 -2.01 4.10
N LEU A 208 -11.34 -1.85 5.28
CA LEU A 208 -11.70 -2.55 6.52
C LEU A 208 -12.54 -1.67 7.45
N LYS A 209 -12.23 -0.37 7.53
CA LYS A 209 -12.90 0.63 8.36
C LYS A 209 -12.80 2.02 7.74
#